data_AF-A0A1X1D9A3-F1
#
_entry.id   AF-A0A1X1D9A3-F1
#
_cell.length_a   1.000
_cell.length_b   1.000
_cell.length_c   1.000
_cell.angle_alpha   90.00
_cell.angle_beta   90.00
_cell.angle_gamma   90.00
#
_symmetry.space_group_name_H-M   'P 1'
#
loop_
_entity.id
_entity.type
_entity.pdbx_description
1 polymer ?
#
loop_
_entity_poly.entity_id
_entity_poly.type
_entity_poly.pdbx_seq_one_letter_code
_entity_poly.pdbx_strand_id
1 'polypeptide(L)'
;MAEMKQIDSLWLGADIVTMRDGHYNLIADGALAVDNGELIWVGSRSEMPDFTARQQHTFDGGIITPGLVDCHTHLVFAGDRSEEFEQRLNGVSYADIAAQGGGILSTVRATRAATQQELVRAARWRLDRLLAEGVTTVEIKSGYGLDEQSELTMLRAIRELAQSVPADVRATCLAAHGFPPEFKDNPQGWIDIICERLLPQVKAAGLADAVDAFCEHLAFSPQQVRTVFDCAHALGLPVKLHAEQLSALGGAALAASYGALSADHLEYATEADAR
;
A
#
# COMPACT_ATOMS: atom_id res chain seq x y z
N MET A 1 19.10 -32.24 33.68
CA MET A 1 17.87 -32.02 32.90
C MET A 1 18.08 -30.70 32.19
N ALA A 2 17.96 -30.67 30.86
CA ALA A 2 18.06 -29.40 30.15
C ALA A 2 16.91 -28.50 30.61
N GLU A 3 17.21 -27.24 30.90
CA GLU A 3 16.22 -26.28 31.37
C GLU A 3 15.25 -25.96 30.22
N MET A 4 13.96 -26.26 30.40
CA MET A 4 12.95 -26.01 29.37
C MET A 4 12.83 -24.50 29.16
N LYS A 5 12.95 -24.05 27.90
CA LYS A 5 12.81 -22.62 27.58
C LYS A 5 11.37 -22.18 27.85
N GLN A 6 11.19 -21.16 28.69
CA GLN A 6 9.90 -20.50 28.86
C GLN A 6 9.61 -19.58 27.66
N ILE A 7 8.41 -19.66 27.09
CA ILE A 7 7.99 -18.90 25.90
C ILE A 7 6.61 -18.29 26.10
N ASP A 8 6.23 -17.32 25.28
CA ASP A 8 4.94 -16.64 25.39
C ASP A 8 3.77 -17.52 24.95
N SER A 9 3.84 -18.09 23.74
CA SER A 9 2.77 -18.94 23.25
C SER A 9 3.24 -20.11 22.38
N LEU A 10 2.48 -21.20 22.45
CA LEU A 10 2.65 -22.38 21.62
C LEU A 10 1.36 -22.67 20.86
N TRP A 11 1.45 -22.94 19.56
CA TRP A 11 0.31 -23.17 18.67
C TRP A 11 0.42 -24.55 18.04
N LEU A 12 -0.61 -25.38 18.20
CA LEU A 12 -0.61 -26.81 17.87
C LEU A 12 -1.90 -27.23 17.15
N GLY A 13 -1.87 -28.36 16.43
CA GLY A 13 -3.07 -29.02 15.93
C GLY A 13 -3.59 -28.49 14.59
N ALA A 14 -2.72 -27.87 13.79
CA ALA A 14 -3.01 -27.43 12.42
C ALA A 14 -1.82 -27.74 11.51
N ASP A 15 -2.07 -27.82 10.20
CA ASP A 15 -0.98 -27.84 9.23
C ASP A 15 -0.43 -26.42 9.06
N ILE A 16 0.87 -26.28 8.80
CA ILE A 16 1.52 -24.97 8.65
C ILE A 16 1.98 -24.81 7.20
N VAL A 17 1.56 -23.73 6.56
CA VAL A 17 2.04 -23.30 5.25
C VAL A 17 3.07 -22.21 5.48
N THR A 18 4.35 -22.50 5.26
CA THR A 18 5.42 -21.55 5.65
C THR A 18 5.72 -20.48 4.60
N MET A 19 5.30 -20.68 3.34
CA MET A 19 5.62 -19.79 2.21
C MET A 19 7.13 -19.61 1.96
N ARG A 20 8.00 -20.47 2.52
CA ARG A 20 9.46 -20.35 2.39
C ARG A 20 9.89 -20.44 0.93
N ASP A 21 10.83 -19.60 0.52
CA ASP A 21 11.38 -19.55 -0.83
C ASP A 21 10.31 -19.39 -1.94
N GLY A 22 9.16 -18.77 -1.63
CA GLY A 22 8.08 -18.56 -2.59
C GLY A 22 7.23 -19.81 -2.88
N HIS A 23 7.35 -20.87 -2.07
CA HIS A 23 6.56 -22.09 -2.19
C HIS A 23 5.72 -22.31 -0.95
N TYR A 24 4.51 -22.88 -1.12
CA TYR A 24 3.60 -23.15 0.01
C TYR A 24 4.27 -23.88 1.18
N ASN A 25 5.13 -24.87 0.90
CA ASN A 25 5.95 -25.57 1.91
C ASN A 25 5.12 -25.97 3.15
N LEU A 26 4.24 -26.94 2.94
CA LEU A 26 3.31 -27.47 3.94
C LEU A 26 4.03 -28.39 4.94
N ILE A 27 3.77 -28.17 6.21
CA ILE A 27 4.17 -29.03 7.32
C ILE A 27 2.88 -29.62 7.91
N ALA A 28 2.69 -30.93 7.71
CA ALA A 28 1.56 -31.65 8.31
C ALA A 28 1.77 -31.81 9.82
N ASP A 29 0.69 -31.65 10.60
CA ASP A 29 0.72 -31.62 12.08
C ASP A 29 1.87 -30.73 12.60
N GLY A 30 1.79 -29.46 12.21
CA GLY A 30 2.80 -28.47 12.53
C GLY A 30 2.65 -27.91 13.95
N ALA A 31 3.73 -27.30 14.43
CA ALA A 31 3.74 -26.51 15.65
C ALA A 31 4.51 -25.18 15.47
N LEU A 32 4.06 -24.14 16.16
CA LEU A 32 4.71 -22.82 16.21
C LEU A 32 4.99 -22.44 17.66
N ALA A 33 6.20 -21.94 17.93
CA ALA A 33 6.56 -21.35 19.22
C ALA A 33 6.88 -19.86 19.03
N VAL A 34 6.26 -19.02 19.85
CA VAL A 34 6.39 -17.55 19.80
C VAL A 34 6.89 -17.04 21.15
N ASP A 35 7.84 -16.12 21.09
CA ASP A 35 8.47 -15.49 22.26
C ASP A 35 8.84 -14.04 21.90
N ASN A 36 8.43 -13.08 22.72
CA ASN A 36 8.61 -11.63 22.49
C ASN A 36 8.09 -11.13 21.12
N GLY A 37 6.97 -11.69 20.65
CA GLY A 37 6.36 -11.33 19.37
C GLY A 37 7.05 -11.89 18.13
N GLU A 38 8.08 -12.73 18.31
CA GLU A 38 8.82 -13.36 17.21
C GLU A 38 8.58 -14.87 17.20
N LEU A 39 8.59 -15.44 15.99
CA LEU A 39 8.58 -16.88 15.78
C LEU A 39 9.98 -17.44 16.08
N ILE A 40 10.13 -18.14 17.21
CA ILE A 40 11.41 -18.73 17.60
C ILE A 40 11.60 -20.16 17.07
N TRP A 41 10.52 -20.84 16.70
CA TRP A 41 10.57 -22.18 16.14
C TRP A 41 9.29 -22.50 15.34
N VAL A 42 9.47 -23.20 14.21
CA VAL A 42 8.39 -23.76 13.38
C VAL A 42 8.87 -25.08 12.77
N GLY A 43 8.04 -26.11 12.84
CA GLY A 43 8.40 -27.45 12.37
C GLY A 43 7.28 -28.46 12.57
N SER A 44 7.57 -29.72 12.26
CA SER A 44 6.66 -30.82 12.60
C SER A 44 6.55 -30.91 14.12
N ARG A 45 5.33 -31.07 14.64
CA ARG A 45 5.10 -31.24 16.08
C ARG A 45 5.94 -32.35 16.70
N SER A 46 6.24 -33.41 15.94
CA SER A 46 7.06 -34.53 16.39
C SER A 46 8.54 -34.18 16.63
N GLU A 47 9.02 -33.10 16.02
CA GLU A 47 10.39 -32.59 16.11
C GLU A 47 10.50 -31.37 17.05
N MET A 48 9.38 -30.98 17.67
CA MET A 48 9.30 -29.81 18.52
C MET A 48 10.15 -29.98 19.79
N PRO A 49 11.04 -29.02 20.11
CA PRO A 49 11.72 -28.99 21.40
C PRO A 49 10.75 -28.88 22.57
N ASP A 50 11.19 -29.30 23.76
CA ASP A 50 10.40 -29.12 24.98
C ASP A 50 10.35 -27.63 25.37
N PHE A 51 9.19 -27.01 25.16
CA PHE A 51 8.90 -25.63 25.55
C PHE A 51 7.94 -25.58 26.75
N THR A 52 8.14 -24.61 27.64
CA THR A 52 7.15 -24.25 28.66
C THR A 52 6.44 -22.96 28.24
N ALA A 53 5.24 -23.06 27.68
CA ALA A 53 4.52 -21.90 27.17
C ALA A 53 3.60 -21.27 28.25
N ARG A 54 3.52 -19.94 28.29
CA ARG A 54 2.54 -19.23 29.12
C ARG A 54 1.12 -19.41 28.60
N GLN A 55 0.96 -19.48 27.29
CA GLN A 55 -0.30 -19.76 26.61
C GLN A 55 -0.12 -20.91 25.61
N GLN A 56 -1.14 -21.75 25.49
CA GLN A 56 -1.18 -22.79 24.47
C GLN A 56 -2.49 -22.65 23.69
N HIS A 57 -2.36 -22.58 22.38
CA HIS A 57 -3.47 -22.62 21.42
C HIS A 57 -3.46 -24.00 20.76
N THR A 58 -4.60 -24.67 20.76
CA THR A 58 -4.76 -25.97 20.12
C THR A 58 -5.97 -25.92 19.20
N PHE A 59 -5.73 -26.24 17.94
CA PHE A 59 -6.73 -26.31 16.88
C PHE A 59 -7.11 -27.77 16.64
N ASP A 60 -8.31 -28.00 16.10
CA ASP A 60 -8.82 -29.34 15.77
C ASP A 60 -8.60 -29.67 14.28
N GLY A 61 -7.55 -29.12 13.67
CA GLY A 61 -7.25 -29.16 12.24
C GLY A 61 -7.34 -27.78 11.57
N GLY A 62 -7.15 -27.76 10.25
CA GLY A 62 -7.08 -26.54 9.44
C GLY A 62 -5.64 -26.16 9.08
N ILE A 63 -5.47 -24.95 8.56
CA ILE A 63 -4.16 -24.43 8.14
C ILE A 63 -3.82 -23.13 8.86
N ILE A 64 -2.54 -22.95 9.20
CA ILE A 64 -1.97 -21.68 9.62
C ILE A 64 -1.04 -21.20 8.50
N THR A 65 -1.22 -19.95 8.08
CA THR A 65 -0.38 -19.26 7.08
C THR A 65 0.26 -18.03 7.71
N PRO A 66 1.31 -17.44 7.09
CA PRO A 66 1.63 -16.04 7.34
C PRO A 66 0.40 -15.17 7.15
N GLY A 67 0.32 -14.08 7.92
CA GLY A 67 -0.72 -13.09 7.69
C GLY A 67 -0.59 -12.49 6.28
N LEU A 68 -1.72 -12.13 5.68
CA LEU A 68 -1.74 -11.63 4.32
C LEU A 68 -1.13 -10.22 4.26
N VAL A 69 -0.53 -9.90 3.11
CA VAL A 69 0.06 -8.60 2.81
C VAL A 69 -0.66 -8.00 1.61
N ASP A 70 -1.32 -6.87 1.80
CA ASP A 70 -1.89 -6.09 0.70
C ASP A 70 -0.97 -4.90 0.40
N CYS A 71 -0.19 -5.00 -0.67
CA CYS A 71 0.93 -4.11 -0.95
C CYS A 71 0.59 -2.87 -1.80
N HIS A 72 -0.68 -2.69 -2.17
CA HIS A 72 -1.11 -1.58 -3.02
C HIS A 72 -2.56 -1.20 -2.73
N THR A 73 -2.78 -0.12 -1.99
CA THR A 73 -4.15 0.39 -1.75
C THR A 73 -4.27 1.91 -1.74
N HIS A 74 -5.47 2.40 -2.02
CA HIS A 74 -5.86 3.80 -1.81
C HIS A 74 -6.95 3.88 -0.74
N LEU A 75 -6.69 3.36 0.46
CA LEU A 75 -7.70 3.25 1.53
C LEU A 75 -8.15 4.60 2.13
N VAL A 76 -7.31 5.63 2.06
CA VAL A 76 -7.61 6.95 2.61
C VAL A 76 -8.19 7.85 1.52
N PHE A 77 -9.50 8.08 1.59
CA PHE A 77 -10.25 9.04 0.76
C PHE A 77 -11.60 9.35 1.42
N ALA A 78 -12.21 10.46 1.04
CA ALA A 78 -13.58 10.81 1.41
C ALA A 78 -14.54 10.70 0.21
N GLY A 79 -15.84 10.60 0.51
CA GLY A 79 -16.89 10.38 -0.48
C GLY A 79 -16.85 8.97 -1.08
N ASP A 80 -17.58 8.81 -2.17
CA ASP A 80 -17.60 7.62 -3.02
C ASP A 80 -17.90 8.03 -4.47
N ARG A 81 -17.95 7.03 -5.38
CA ARG A 81 -18.21 7.26 -6.81
C ARG A 81 -19.37 6.40 -7.32
N SER A 82 -20.33 6.07 -6.45
CA SER A 82 -21.50 5.27 -6.80
C SER A 82 -22.41 5.97 -7.82
N GLU A 83 -22.63 7.28 -7.68
CA GLU A 83 -23.39 8.07 -8.66
C GLU A 83 -22.73 8.06 -10.05
N GLU A 84 -21.40 8.21 -10.10
CA GLU A 84 -20.66 8.13 -11.36
C GLU A 84 -20.80 6.73 -11.98
N PHE A 85 -20.72 5.68 -11.16
CA PHE A 85 -20.92 4.31 -11.60
C PHE A 85 -22.32 4.11 -12.21
N GLU A 86 -23.36 4.65 -11.58
CA GLU A 86 -24.73 4.65 -12.11
C GLU A 86 -24.84 5.40 -13.45
N GLN A 87 -24.21 6.58 -13.58
CA GLN A 87 -24.19 7.34 -14.84
C GLN A 87 -23.57 6.52 -15.99
N ARG A 88 -22.46 5.83 -15.71
CA ARG A 88 -21.81 4.95 -16.70
C ARG A 88 -22.73 3.80 -17.12
N LEU A 89 -23.44 3.18 -16.17
CA LEU A 89 -24.41 2.12 -16.48
C LEU A 89 -25.58 2.63 -17.33
N ASN A 90 -25.94 3.89 -17.19
CA ASN A 90 -26.96 4.56 -18.00
C ASN A 90 -26.43 5.12 -19.33
N GLY A 91 -25.18 4.81 -19.70
CA GLY A 91 -24.60 5.14 -21.00
C GLY A 91 -24.04 6.57 -21.13
N VAL A 92 -23.86 7.30 -20.02
CA VAL A 92 -23.18 8.60 -20.03
C VAL A 92 -21.70 8.39 -20.36
N SER A 93 -21.16 9.17 -21.29
CA SER A 93 -19.77 9.01 -21.73
C SER A 93 -18.79 9.44 -20.63
N TYR A 94 -17.61 8.82 -20.61
CA TYR A 94 -16.53 9.21 -19.68
C TYR A 94 -16.15 10.69 -19.81
N ALA A 95 -16.16 11.23 -21.03
CA ALA A 95 -15.86 12.63 -21.28
C ALA A 95 -16.90 13.57 -20.65
N ASP A 96 -18.19 13.23 -20.76
CA ASP A 96 -19.27 14.02 -20.16
C ASP A 96 -19.23 13.97 -18.63
N ILE A 97 -18.94 12.80 -18.06
CA ILE A 97 -18.74 12.61 -16.62
C ILE A 97 -17.57 13.48 -16.13
N ALA A 98 -16.42 13.43 -16.82
CA ALA A 98 -15.25 14.23 -16.49
C ALA A 98 -15.55 15.74 -16.62
N ALA A 99 -16.28 16.16 -17.64
CA ALA A 99 -16.70 17.55 -17.84
C ALA A 99 -17.64 18.06 -16.73
N GLN A 100 -18.43 17.18 -16.13
CA GLN A 100 -19.25 17.46 -14.95
C GLN A 100 -18.44 17.45 -13.64
N GLY A 101 -17.12 17.26 -13.72
CA GLY A 101 -16.23 17.19 -12.57
C GLY A 101 -16.20 15.81 -11.91
N GLY A 102 -16.72 14.76 -12.54
CA GLY A 102 -16.58 13.37 -12.10
C GLY A 102 -15.13 12.87 -12.19
N GLY A 103 -14.92 11.57 -12.10
CA GLY A 103 -13.57 11.01 -12.17
C GLY A 103 -12.81 11.15 -10.84
N ILE A 104 -11.47 11.08 -10.94
CA ILE A 104 -10.57 11.30 -9.80
C ILE A 104 -10.82 12.65 -9.12
N LEU A 105 -11.18 13.69 -9.88
CA LEU A 105 -11.42 15.04 -9.34
C LEU A 105 -12.60 15.09 -8.37
N SER A 106 -13.59 14.20 -8.49
CA SER A 106 -14.67 14.09 -7.51
C SER A 106 -14.14 13.64 -6.14
N THR A 107 -13.33 12.58 -6.13
CA THR A 107 -12.66 12.09 -4.92
C THR A 107 -11.69 13.11 -4.36
N VAL A 108 -10.97 13.85 -5.22
CA VAL A 108 -10.06 14.92 -4.79
C VAL A 108 -10.82 16.02 -4.06
N ARG A 109 -11.94 16.52 -4.62
CA ARG A 109 -12.75 17.55 -3.95
C ARG A 109 -13.29 17.07 -2.61
N ALA A 110 -13.82 15.85 -2.53
CA ALA A 110 -14.31 15.29 -1.29
C ALA A 110 -13.19 15.14 -0.25
N THR A 111 -12.02 14.67 -0.66
CA THR A 111 -10.86 14.45 0.20
C THR A 111 -10.25 15.77 0.70
N ARG A 112 -10.15 16.80 -0.16
CA ARG A 112 -9.71 18.15 0.24
C ARG A 112 -10.66 18.81 1.25
N ALA A 113 -11.97 18.55 1.15
CA ALA A 113 -12.98 19.09 2.06
C ALA A 113 -13.04 18.36 3.41
N ALA A 114 -12.52 17.12 3.48
CA ALA A 114 -12.54 16.32 4.69
C ALA A 114 -11.42 16.71 5.66
N THR A 115 -11.73 16.63 6.95
CA THR A 115 -10.75 16.72 8.03
C THR A 115 -9.94 15.42 8.13
N GLN A 116 -8.74 15.48 8.75
CA GLN A 116 -7.92 14.30 9.04
C GLN A 116 -8.74 13.21 9.77
N GLN A 117 -9.56 13.61 10.76
CA GLN A 117 -10.37 12.68 11.56
C GLN A 117 -11.47 12.00 10.74
N GLU A 118 -12.07 12.72 9.77
CA GLU A 118 -13.03 12.11 8.84
C GLU A 118 -12.36 11.10 7.92
N LEU A 119 -11.16 11.40 7.43
CA LEU A 119 -10.36 10.49 6.61
C LEU A 119 -9.97 9.23 7.39
N VAL A 120 -9.52 9.37 8.65
CA VAL A 120 -9.20 8.24 9.53
C VAL A 120 -10.42 7.36 9.75
N ARG A 121 -11.58 7.94 10.10
CA ARG A 121 -12.82 7.17 10.29
C ARG A 121 -13.25 6.41 9.04
N ALA A 122 -13.20 7.07 7.88
CA ALA A 122 -13.59 6.45 6.60
C ALA A 122 -12.63 5.30 6.22
N ALA A 123 -11.32 5.51 6.37
CA ALA A 123 -10.32 4.50 6.08
C ALA A 123 -10.38 3.33 7.06
N ARG A 124 -10.61 3.59 8.35
CA ARG A 124 -10.76 2.56 9.39
C ARG A 124 -11.87 1.57 9.05
N TRP A 125 -13.01 2.07 8.60
CA TRP A 125 -14.12 1.22 8.19
C TRP A 125 -13.69 0.23 7.10
N ARG A 126 -12.92 0.67 6.10
CA ARG A 126 -12.41 -0.21 5.02
C ARG A 126 -11.34 -1.18 5.54
N LEU A 127 -10.40 -0.68 6.33
CA LEU A 127 -9.30 -1.48 6.88
C LEU A 127 -9.81 -2.63 7.75
N ASP A 128 -10.82 -2.41 8.59
CA ASP A 128 -11.39 -3.47 9.43
C ASP A 128 -11.89 -4.69 8.61
N ARG A 129 -12.30 -4.51 7.35
CA ARG A 129 -12.66 -5.64 6.47
C ARG A 129 -11.43 -6.42 6.04
N LEU A 130 -10.36 -5.74 5.62
CA LEU A 130 -9.09 -6.39 5.25
C LEU A 130 -8.51 -7.18 6.44
N LEU A 131 -8.54 -6.60 7.64
CA LEU A 131 -8.11 -7.29 8.85
C LEU A 131 -8.94 -8.55 9.14
N ALA A 132 -10.27 -8.47 8.93
CA ALA A 132 -11.16 -9.63 9.08
C ALA A 132 -10.91 -10.73 8.05
N GLU A 133 -10.32 -10.40 6.89
CA GLU A 133 -9.88 -11.35 5.86
C GLU A 133 -8.46 -11.91 6.11
N GLY A 134 -7.80 -11.50 7.19
CA GLY A 134 -6.48 -12.01 7.58
C GLY A 134 -5.29 -11.16 7.10
N VAL A 135 -5.54 -9.95 6.60
CA VAL A 135 -4.47 -8.99 6.30
C VAL A 135 -3.82 -8.51 7.60
N THR A 136 -2.49 -8.64 7.67
CA THR A 136 -1.67 -8.19 8.81
C THR A 136 -0.67 -7.10 8.43
N THR A 137 -0.46 -6.89 7.13
CA THR A 137 0.32 -5.77 6.60
C THR A 137 -0.42 -5.15 5.43
N VAL A 138 -0.58 -3.83 5.42
CA VAL A 138 -1.22 -3.09 4.34
C VAL A 138 -0.39 -1.88 3.95
N GLU A 139 -0.26 -1.62 2.66
CA GLU A 139 0.24 -0.36 2.13
C GLU A 139 -0.93 0.56 1.79
N ILE A 140 -0.82 1.84 2.16
CA ILE A 140 -1.83 2.86 1.90
C ILE A 140 -1.16 4.08 1.28
N LYS A 141 -1.69 4.52 0.14
CA LYS A 141 -1.20 5.66 -0.63
C LYS A 141 -1.98 6.94 -0.32
N SER A 142 -1.31 8.08 -0.47
CA SER A 142 -1.97 9.39 -0.64
C SER A 142 -2.46 9.55 -2.10
N GLY A 143 -2.45 10.77 -2.67
CA GLY A 143 -2.74 10.99 -4.09
C GLY A 143 -4.17 11.38 -4.43
N TYR A 144 -5.03 11.60 -3.43
CA TYR A 144 -6.33 12.27 -3.61
C TYR A 144 -6.35 13.68 -3.01
N GLY A 145 -5.20 14.22 -2.59
CA GLY A 145 -5.09 15.62 -2.20
C GLY A 145 -4.81 16.49 -3.42
N LEU A 146 -3.80 16.14 -4.20
CA LEU A 146 -3.29 16.94 -5.33
C LEU A 146 -3.02 18.40 -4.97
N ASP A 147 -2.72 18.66 -3.70
CA ASP A 147 -2.15 19.89 -3.20
C ASP A 147 -1.32 19.53 -1.96
N GLU A 148 -0.41 20.42 -1.57
CA GLU A 148 0.53 20.15 -0.49
C GLU A 148 -0.18 19.85 0.84
N GLN A 149 -1.21 20.62 1.19
CA GLN A 149 -1.86 20.52 2.49
C GLN A 149 -2.65 19.22 2.61
N SER A 150 -3.41 18.87 1.58
CA SER A 150 -4.23 17.66 1.57
C SER A 150 -3.40 16.39 1.44
N GLU A 151 -2.31 16.39 0.65
CA GLU A 151 -1.37 15.24 0.62
C GLU A 151 -0.76 14.99 2.01
N LEU A 152 -0.29 16.04 2.70
CA LEU A 152 0.22 15.93 4.06
C LEU A 152 -0.87 15.47 5.05
N THR A 153 -2.11 15.93 4.88
CA THR A 153 -3.24 15.53 5.73
C THR A 153 -3.57 14.05 5.55
N MET A 154 -3.58 13.54 4.32
CA MET A 154 -3.77 12.12 4.04
C MET A 154 -2.65 11.27 4.66
N LEU A 155 -1.38 11.66 4.50
CA LEU A 155 -0.26 10.91 5.08
C LEU A 155 -0.29 10.90 6.61
N ARG A 156 -0.69 12.01 7.25
CA ARG A 156 -0.93 12.04 8.71
C ARG A 156 -2.08 11.12 9.11
N ALA A 157 -3.16 11.08 8.34
CA ALA A 157 -4.25 10.13 8.58
C ALA A 157 -3.78 8.67 8.48
N ILE A 158 -2.92 8.35 7.52
CA ILE A 158 -2.32 7.00 7.40
C ILE A 158 -1.47 6.67 8.63
N ARG A 159 -0.61 7.60 9.09
CA ARG A 159 0.21 7.39 10.29
C ARG A 159 -0.61 7.28 11.58
N GLU A 160 -1.70 8.03 11.70
CA GLU A 160 -2.64 7.88 12.82
C GLU A 160 -3.34 6.52 12.79
N LEU A 161 -3.80 6.10 11.60
CA LEU A 161 -4.44 4.79 11.43
C LEU A 161 -3.50 3.65 11.82
N ALA A 162 -2.23 3.73 11.42
CA ALA A 162 -1.17 2.77 11.76
C ALA A 162 -1.00 2.54 13.27
N GLN A 163 -1.25 3.57 14.09
CA GLN A 163 -1.14 3.47 15.56
C GLN A 163 -2.39 2.90 16.22
N SER A 164 -3.50 2.76 15.47
CA SER A 164 -4.82 2.42 16.00
C SER A 164 -5.30 1.00 15.69
N VAL A 165 -4.47 0.21 15.01
CA VAL A 165 -4.79 -1.14 14.53
C VAL A 165 -3.66 -2.13 14.85
N PRO A 166 -3.96 -3.42 15.06
CA PRO A 166 -2.96 -4.46 15.27
C PRO A 166 -2.42 -4.98 13.92
N ALA A 167 -1.97 -4.09 13.05
CA ALA A 167 -1.44 -4.41 11.73
C ALA A 167 -0.33 -3.44 11.33
N ASP A 168 0.62 -3.92 10.53
CA ASP A 168 1.66 -3.08 9.95
C ASP A 168 1.06 -2.24 8.82
N VAL A 169 1.20 -0.91 8.91
CA VAL A 169 0.74 0.00 7.87
C VAL A 169 1.92 0.72 7.25
N ARG A 170 2.11 0.53 5.94
CA ARG A 170 3.12 1.25 5.14
C ARG A 170 2.46 2.42 4.42
N ALA A 171 3.06 3.60 4.51
CA ALA A 171 2.55 4.81 3.89
C ALA A 171 3.34 5.14 2.62
N THR A 172 2.64 5.49 1.54
CA THR A 172 3.27 5.89 0.27
C THR A 172 2.77 7.27 -0.14
N CYS A 173 3.70 8.18 -0.45
CA CYS A 173 3.35 9.48 -1.02
C CYS A 173 3.14 9.34 -2.53
N LEU A 174 1.91 9.58 -2.98
CA LEU A 174 1.50 9.51 -4.39
C LEU A 174 1.00 10.87 -4.88
N ALA A 175 1.73 11.96 -4.59
CA ALA A 175 1.32 13.29 -5.05
C ALA A 175 1.30 13.40 -6.59
N ALA A 176 2.11 12.59 -7.28
CA ALA A 176 2.11 12.43 -8.73
C ALA A 176 1.04 11.43 -9.22
N HIS A 177 -0.17 11.45 -8.64
CA HIS A 177 -1.31 10.63 -9.10
C HIS A 177 -2.02 11.22 -10.31
N GLY A 178 -2.10 12.56 -10.36
CA GLY A 178 -2.72 13.31 -11.44
C GLY A 178 -2.38 14.79 -11.32
N PHE A 179 -2.76 15.57 -12.33
CA PHE A 179 -2.57 17.02 -12.29
C PHE A 179 -3.76 17.71 -11.61
N PRO A 180 -3.52 18.53 -10.58
CA PRO A 180 -4.56 19.37 -10.02
C PRO A 180 -5.10 20.37 -11.05
N PRO A 181 -6.40 20.72 -11.00
CA PRO A 181 -7.00 21.68 -11.94
C PRO A 181 -6.26 23.02 -12.01
N GLU A 182 -5.69 23.47 -10.89
CA GLU A 182 -4.94 24.72 -10.76
C GLU A 182 -3.63 24.72 -11.56
N PHE A 183 -3.12 23.53 -11.96
CA PHE A 183 -1.88 23.35 -12.73
C PHE A 183 -2.11 22.76 -14.13
N LYS A 184 -3.35 22.79 -14.63
CA LYS A 184 -3.70 22.26 -15.95
C LYS A 184 -2.80 22.81 -17.07
N ASP A 185 -2.51 24.10 -17.03
CA ASP A 185 -1.67 24.78 -18.03
C ASP A 185 -0.20 24.94 -17.57
N ASN A 186 0.15 24.40 -16.40
CA ASN A 186 1.52 24.38 -15.88
C ASN A 186 1.87 23.06 -15.17
N PRO A 187 1.94 21.92 -15.90
CA PRO A 187 2.31 20.63 -15.32
C PRO A 187 3.65 20.65 -14.56
N GLN A 188 4.63 21.41 -15.07
CA GLN A 188 5.95 21.52 -14.44
C GLN A 188 5.86 22.17 -13.06
N GLY A 189 5.05 23.21 -12.89
CA GLY A 189 4.88 23.85 -11.59
C GLY A 189 4.32 22.91 -10.51
N TRP A 190 3.52 21.90 -10.87
CA TRP A 190 3.08 20.89 -9.90
C TRP A 190 4.22 19.95 -9.51
N ILE A 191 5.03 19.52 -10.47
CA ILE A 191 6.23 18.70 -10.22
C ILE A 191 7.22 19.46 -9.34
N ASP A 192 7.43 20.75 -9.58
CA ASP A 192 8.30 21.61 -8.76
C ASP A 192 7.80 21.66 -7.31
N ILE A 193 6.48 21.79 -7.10
CA ILE A 193 5.90 21.73 -5.74
C ILE A 193 6.12 20.37 -5.08
N ILE A 194 5.92 19.27 -5.83
CA ILE A 194 6.16 17.92 -5.31
C ILE A 194 7.61 17.81 -4.83
N CYS A 195 8.56 18.17 -5.68
CA CYS A 195 9.99 17.96 -5.44
C CYS A 195 10.59 18.95 -4.45
N GLU A 196 10.27 20.25 -4.55
CA GLU A 196 10.94 21.28 -3.76
C GLU A 196 10.28 21.53 -2.40
N ARG A 197 9.01 21.16 -2.25
CA ARG A 197 8.22 21.50 -1.05
C ARG A 197 7.63 20.27 -0.37
N LEU A 198 6.89 19.45 -1.10
CA LEU A 198 6.11 18.37 -0.49
C LEU A 198 6.99 17.21 -0.02
N LEU A 199 7.80 16.61 -0.91
CA LEU A 199 8.65 15.46 -0.55
C LEU A 199 9.67 15.79 0.57
N PRO A 200 10.31 16.97 0.60
CA PRO A 200 11.14 17.37 1.75
C PRO A 200 10.38 17.40 3.08
N GLN A 201 9.15 17.90 3.09
CA GLN A 201 8.30 17.90 4.29
C GLN A 201 7.88 16.49 4.70
N VAL A 202 7.50 15.65 3.73
CA VAL A 202 7.16 14.25 3.95
C VAL A 202 8.33 13.49 4.59
N LYS A 203 9.56 13.69 4.07
CA LYS A 203 10.77 13.10 4.63
C LYS A 203 11.06 13.61 6.03
N ALA A 204 11.06 14.93 6.22
CA ALA A 204 11.38 15.56 7.50
C ALA A 204 10.43 15.13 8.63
N ALA A 205 9.16 14.92 8.30
CA ALA A 205 8.13 14.48 9.24
C ALA A 205 7.96 12.94 9.32
N GLY A 206 8.72 12.16 8.55
CA GLY A 206 8.62 10.68 8.55
C GLY A 206 7.26 10.16 8.06
N LEU A 207 6.57 10.90 7.20
CA LEU A 207 5.17 10.65 6.86
C LEU A 207 4.97 9.55 5.81
N ALA A 208 5.98 9.22 5.00
CA ALA A 208 5.91 8.16 4.00
C ALA A 208 7.14 7.25 4.05
N ASP A 209 6.92 5.98 3.73
CA ASP A 209 7.91 4.92 3.59
C ASP A 209 8.42 4.77 2.14
N ALA A 210 7.63 5.23 1.16
CA ALA A 210 7.97 5.24 -0.26
C ALA A 210 7.32 6.42 -1.00
N VAL A 211 7.80 6.69 -2.22
CA VAL A 211 7.20 7.62 -3.19
C VAL A 211 6.68 6.84 -4.40
N ASP A 212 5.53 7.23 -4.91
CA ASP A 212 4.87 6.62 -6.06
C ASP A 212 4.46 7.69 -7.07
N ALA A 213 4.22 7.27 -8.31
CA ALA A 213 3.74 8.13 -9.39
C ALA A 213 2.87 7.33 -10.36
N PHE A 214 2.00 8.04 -11.08
CA PHE A 214 1.21 7.45 -12.16
C PHE A 214 1.79 7.78 -13.53
N CYS A 215 2.54 6.83 -14.09
CA CYS A 215 3.18 6.94 -15.39
C CYS A 215 2.19 6.54 -16.50
N GLU A 216 1.47 7.51 -17.04
CA GLU A 216 0.44 7.26 -18.06
C GLU A 216 0.22 8.50 -18.94
N HIS A 217 -0.26 8.31 -20.18
CA HIS A 217 -0.44 9.38 -21.16
C HIS A 217 -1.43 10.46 -20.72
N LEU A 218 -2.33 10.11 -19.79
CA LEU A 218 -3.32 11.02 -19.18
C LEU A 218 -2.88 11.57 -17.80
N ALA A 219 -1.73 11.12 -17.31
CA ALA A 219 -1.11 11.56 -16.06
C ALA A 219 0.33 12.01 -16.36
N PHE A 220 1.35 11.39 -15.77
CA PHE A 220 2.74 11.83 -15.93
C PHE A 220 3.46 11.05 -17.03
N SER A 221 4.21 11.75 -17.87
CA SER A 221 5.14 11.13 -18.82
C SER A 221 6.34 10.49 -18.10
N PRO A 222 7.04 9.52 -18.71
CA PRO A 222 8.25 8.93 -18.12
C PRO A 222 9.31 9.96 -17.72
N GLN A 223 9.46 11.05 -18.48
CA GLN A 223 10.42 12.11 -18.15
C GLN A 223 10.02 12.90 -16.90
N GLN A 224 8.72 13.14 -16.70
CA GLN A 224 8.23 13.81 -15.50
C GLN A 224 8.35 12.92 -14.27
N VAL A 225 8.09 11.62 -14.42
CA VAL A 225 8.29 10.62 -13.36
C VAL A 225 9.77 10.54 -12.95
N ARG A 226 10.71 10.58 -13.91
CA ARG A 226 12.15 10.65 -13.61
C ARG A 226 12.47 11.81 -12.66
N THR A 227 11.94 13.00 -12.93
CA THR A 227 12.16 14.18 -12.06
C THR A 227 11.67 13.94 -10.62
N VAL A 228 10.52 13.29 -10.44
CA VAL A 228 9.99 12.95 -9.11
C VAL A 228 10.86 11.89 -8.43
N PHE A 229 11.29 10.88 -9.17
CA PHE A 229 12.13 9.79 -8.63
C PHE A 229 13.54 10.25 -8.27
N ASP A 230 14.15 11.13 -9.07
CA ASP A 230 15.44 11.77 -8.75
C ASP A 230 15.36 12.52 -7.42
N CYS A 231 14.26 13.24 -7.17
CA CYS A 231 14.02 13.91 -5.90
C CYS A 231 13.84 12.90 -4.74
N ALA A 232 13.03 11.86 -4.93
CA ALA A 232 12.83 10.82 -3.91
C ALA A 232 14.15 10.12 -3.53
N HIS A 233 14.98 9.79 -4.53
CA HIS A 233 16.31 9.21 -4.33
C HIS A 233 17.26 10.16 -3.57
N ALA A 234 17.28 11.45 -3.93
CA ALA A 234 18.07 12.45 -3.21
C ALA A 234 17.67 12.57 -1.73
N LEU A 235 16.41 12.27 -1.39
CA LEU A 235 15.88 12.24 -0.03
C LEU A 235 16.02 10.85 0.65
N GLY A 236 16.58 9.86 -0.05
CA GLY A 236 16.69 8.48 0.42
C GLY A 236 15.33 7.85 0.70
N LEU A 237 14.34 8.11 -0.16
CA LEU A 237 13.03 7.46 -0.14
C LEU A 237 12.99 6.42 -1.27
N PRO A 238 12.66 5.15 -0.98
CA PRO A 238 12.38 4.16 -2.01
C PRO A 238 11.24 4.61 -2.92
N VAL A 239 11.27 4.16 -4.17
CA VAL A 239 10.24 4.46 -5.17
C VAL A 239 9.47 3.22 -5.58
N LYS A 240 8.24 3.42 -6.05
CA LYS A 240 7.39 2.44 -6.75
C LYS A 240 6.60 3.16 -7.84
N LEU A 241 5.95 2.43 -8.75
CA LEU A 241 5.30 3.07 -9.89
C LEU A 241 4.02 2.36 -10.33
N HIS A 242 2.95 3.12 -10.56
CA HIS A 242 1.85 2.67 -11.41
C HIS A 242 2.28 2.79 -12.88
N ALA A 243 2.44 1.66 -13.56
CA ALA A 243 3.03 1.59 -14.89
C ALA A 243 2.22 0.69 -15.83
N GLU A 244 2.18 1.06 -17.09
CA GLU A 244 1.59 0.27 -18.19
C GLU A 244 0.13 -0.15 -17.98
N GLN A 245 -0.66 0.65 -17.25
CA GLN A 245 -2.04 0.29 -16.95
C GLN A 245 -2.95 0.40 -18.19
N LEU A 246 -2.80 1.49 -18.96
CA LEU A 246 -3.68 1.82 -20.08
C LEU A 246 -2.91 1.95 -21.40
N SER A 247 -1.60 2.16 -21.36
CA SER A 247 -0.73 2.16 -22.53
C SER A 247 0.71 1.79 -22.19
N ALA A 248 1.48 1.32 -23.18
CA ALA A 248 2.90 1.00 -23.01
C ALA A 248 3.77 2.25 -23.20
N LEU A 249 4.31 2.81 -22.11
CA LEU A 249 5.16 4.00 -22.09
C LEU A 249 6.59 3.74 -21.64
N GLY A 250 6.91 2.53 -21.17
CA GLY A 250 8.22 2.18 -20.62
C GLY A 250 8.42 2.65 -19.17
N GLY A 251 7.32 2.87 -18.44
CA GLY A 251 7.29 3.06 -17.00
C GLY A 251 7.84 1.85 -16.23
N ALA A 252 7.56 0.62 -16.65
CA ALA A 252 8.08 -0.58 -15.98
C ALA A 252 9.61 -0.66 -16.03
N ALA A 253 10.20 -0.47 -17.22
CA ALA A 253 11.66 -0.36 -17.39
C ALA A 253 12.25 0.85 -16.63
N LEU A 254 11.52 1.97 -16.57
CA LEU A 254 11.91 3.12 -15.76
C LEU A 254 11.97 2.76 -14.27
N ALA A 255 10.95 2.12 -13.72
CA ALA A 255 10.90 1.68 -12.33
C ALA A 255 12.08 0.74 -12.00
N ALA A 256 12.35 -0.24 -12.87
CA ALA A 256 13.50 -1.13 -12.74
C ALA A 256 14.84 -0.36 -12.73
N SER A 257 15.00 0.64 -13.59
CA SER A 257 16.24 1.45 -13.65
C SER A 257 16.53 2.26 -12.38
N TYR A 258 15.51 2.52 -11.55
CA TYR A 258 15.65 3.17 -10.24
C TYR A 258 15.75 2.16 -9.08
N GLY A 259 15.69 0.86 -9.35
CA GLY A 259 15.58 -0.14 -8.28
C GLY A 259 14.32 0.03 -7.46
N ALA A 260 13.21 0.40 -8.12
CA ALA A 260 11.91 0.54 -7.48
C ALA A 260 11.48 -0.74 -6.75
N LEU A 261 10.74 -0.59 -5.65
CA LEU A 261 10.22 -1.71 -4.88
C LEU A 261 9.24 -2.56 -5.69
N SER A 262 8.42 -1.92 -6.53
CA SER A 262 7.48 -2.56 -7.44
C SER A 262 7.15 -1.66 -8.64
N ALA A 263 6.68 -2.29 -9.72
CA ALA A 263 5.89 -1.67 -10.76
C ALA A 263 4.52 -2.36 -10.76
N ASP A 264 3.47 -1.58 -10.60
CA ASP A 264 2.10 -2.04 -10.38
C ASP A 264 1.25 -1.80 -11.63
N HIS A 265 0.17 -2.57 -11.81
CA HIS A 265 -0.70 -2.67 -13.02
C HIS A 265 -0.16 -3.59 -14.12
N LEU A 266 0.70 -3.10 -15.00
CA LEU A 266 1.40 -3.87 -16.02
C LEU A 266 0.55 -4.51 -17.14
N GLU A 267 -0.72 -4.12 -17.33
CA GLU A 267 -1.58 -4.70 -18.37
C GLU A 267 -1.01 -4.57 -19.81
N TYR A 268 -0.25 -3.49 -20.07
CA TYR A 268 0.41 -3.20 -21.35
C TYR A 268 1.93 -3.39 -21.31
N ALA A 269 2.47 -3.98 -20.26
CA ALA A 269 3.90 -4.27 -20.19
C ALA A 269 4.33 -5.21 -21.32
N THR A 270 5.52 -4.97 -21.86
CA THR A 270 6.08 -5.76 -22.96
C THR A 270 7.10 -6.77 -22.47
N GLU A 271 7.46 -7.75 -23.31
CA GLU A 271 8.54 -8.70 -22.98
C GLU A 271 9.89 -8.00 -22.71
N ALA A 272 10.11 -6.83 -23.31
CA ALA A 272 11.31 -6.04 -23.07
C ALA A 272 11.34 -5.43 -21.66
N ASP A 273 10.19 -5.13 -21.08
CA ASP A 273 10.07 -4.56 -19.73
C ASP A 273 10.34 -5.60 -18.64
N ALA A 274 10.20 -6.89 -18.95
CA ALA A 274 10.38 -8.00 -18.01
C ALA A 274 11.83 -8.53 -17.94
N ARG A 275 12.75 -7.99 -18.75
CA ARG A 275 14.16 -8.43 -18.85
C ARG A 275 15.08 -7.56 -18.00
#